data_AF-A0A2E8V0W3-F1
#
_entry.id   AF-A0A2E8V0W3-F1
#
_cell.length_a   1.000
_cell.length_b   1.000
_cell.length_c   1.000
_cell.angle_alpha   90.00
_cell.angle_beta   90.00
_cell.angle_gamma   90.00
#
_symmetry.space_group_name_H-M   'P 1'
#
loop_
_entity.id
_entity.type
_entity.pdbx_description
1 polymer ?
#
loop_
_entity_poly.entity_id
_entity_poly.type
_entity_poly.pdbx_seq_one_letter_code
_entity_poly.pdbx_strand_id
1 'polypeptide(L)'
;MDTSRICSITPARGIELGYGLEIERRFFVDGRDSKPWRNVPNLSKITQFYLDIDLFEIGNLQIFYDSIPIVPISKSENILISKENLSSARLRFIDDKIILSLKGKKNYDTAMEFEWELSEKPRGINLDDCPFVEKTRYFWPGTDGLTWEIDEFEGKLAGLVLAEVELHDSTQIVEIPEWAGSEITGLPGWSNSALAKTIESFKQD
;
A
#
# COMPACT_ATOMS: atom_id res chain seq x y z
N MET A 1 -40.33 -9.67 7.61
CA MET A 1 -39.35 -8.96 8.44
C MET A 1 -37.99 -9.34 7.92
N ASP A 2 -37.45 -8.54 7.01
CA ASP A 2 -36.08 -8.71 6.55
C ASP A 2 -35.52 -7.31 6.32
N THR A 3 -34.89 -6.78 7.35
CA THR A 3 -34.21 -5.48 7.33
C THR A 3 -32.73 -5.77 7.33
N SER A 4 -32.14 -5.70 6.13
CA SER A 4 -30.89 -4.99 5.87
C SER A 4 -29.82 -5.15 6.96
N ARG A 5 -28.92 -6.12 6.76
CA ARG A 5 -27.56 -6.04 7.32
C ARG A 5 -26.86 -4.86 6.66
N ILE A 6 -26.99 -3.69 7.27
CA ILE A 6 -26.15 -2.54 6.97
C ILE A 6 -24.76 -2.92 7.46
N CYS A 7 -23.89 -3.34 6.53
CA CYS A 7 -22.47 -3.45 6.78
C CYS A 7 -21.99 -2.06 7.22
N SER A 8 -21.48 -1.98 8.44
CA SER A 8 -20.89 -0.76 8.99
C SER A 8 -19.55 -0.52 8.29
N ILE A 9 -19.61 0.24 7.19
CA ILE A 9 -18.43 0.79 6.52
C ILE A 9 -17.86 1.85 7.48
N THR A 10 -16.72 1.58 8.08
CA THR A 10 -15.98 2.59 8.84
C THR A 10 -14.86 3.09 7.92
N PRO A 11 -14.89 4.35 7.46
CA PRO A 11 -13.81 4.87 6.63
C PRO A 11 -12.53 5.00 7.45
N ALA A 12 -11.44 4.39 6.99
CA ALA A 12 -10.13 4.98 7.23
C ALA A 12 -10.15 6.34 6.50
N ARG A 13 -9.76 7.40 7.19
CA ARG A 13 -9.99 8.78 6.76
C ARG A 13 -9.35 9.00 5.37
N GLY A 14 -9.93 9.86 4.54
CA GLY A 14 -9.14 10.59 3.55
C GLY A 14 -8.11 11.42 4.32
N ILE A 15 -6.87 10.96 4.37
CA ILE A 15 -5.80 11.66 5.06
C ILE A 15 -5.28 12.68 4.06
N GLU A 16 -5.56 13.96 4.30
CA GLU A 16 -4.70 15.01 3.76
C GLU A 16 -3.32 14.72 4.37
N LEU A 17 -2.38 14.21 3.55
CA LEU A 17 -0.96 14.20 3.90
C LEU A 17 -0.51 15.67 3.90
N GLY A 18 -0.99 16.42 4.90
CA GLY A 18 -0.64 17.79 5.19
C GLY A 18 0.76 17.81 5.77
N TYR A 19 1.52 18.86 5.44
CA TYR A 19 2.90 19.14 5.88
C TYR A 19 3.38 18.26 7.04
N GLY A 20 3.99 17.17 6.61
CA GLY A 20 4.28 15.96 7.36
C GLY A 20 4.50 14.96 6.25
N LEU A 21 5.58 15.15 5.49
CA LEU A 21 6.09 14.09 4.63
C LEU A 21 6.03 12.84 5.50
N GLU A 22 5.26 11.81 5.14
CA GLU A 22 5.57 10.48 5.63
C GLU A 22 6.99 10.21 5.14
N ILE A 23 7.94 10.39 6.04
CA ILE A 23 9.36 10.22 5.71
C ILE A 23 9.64 8.79 6.04
N GLU A 24 9.42 7.95 5.05
CA GLU A 24 9.90 6.58 5.07
C GLU A 24 11.40 6.59 4.74
N ARG A 25 12.17 5.78 5.45
CA ARG A 25 13.49 5.35 4.99
C ARG A 25 13.41 3.88 4.62
N ARG A 26 13.94 3.53 3.45
CA ARG A 26 13.89 2.17 2.91
C ARG A 26 15.28 1.61 2.67
N PHE A 27 15.48 0.34 2.96
CA PHE A 27 16.75 -0.35 2.89
C PHE A 27 16.60 -1.70 2.18
N PHE A 28 17.64 -2.13 1.48
CA PHE A 28 17.81 -3.56 1.23
C PHE A 28 18.10 -4.29 2.54
N VAL A 29 17.71 -5.56 2.61
CA VAL A 29 18.04 -6.42 3.74
C VAL A 29 18.94 -7.55 3.28
N ASP A 30 20.01 -7.79 4.02
CA ASP A 30 20.84 -8.97 3.79
C ASP A 30 20.17 -10.21 4.38
N GLY A 31 19.41 -10.92 3.55
CA GLY A 31 18.69 -12.13 3.93
C GLY A 31 19.52 -13.42 3.89
N ARG A 32 20.84 -13.37 3.71
CA ARG A 32 21.67 -14.58 3.54
C ARG A 32 21.97 -15.29 4.85
N ASP A 33 22.14 -14.52 5.92
CA ASP A 33 22.54 -15.03 7.23
C ASP A 33 21.34 -15.06 8.20
N SER A 34 21.54 -14.63 9.44
CA SER A 34 20.49 -14.62 10.45
C SER A 34 19.34 -13.68 10.03
N LYS A 35 18.09 -14.16 10.23
CA LYS A 35 16.86 -13.40 9.92
C LYS A 35 16.11 -13.08 11.20
N PRO A 36 16.63 -12.19 12.06
CA PRO A 36 16.04 -11.92 13.38
C PRO A 36 14.60 -11.39 13.29
N TRP A 37 14.24 -10.70 12.19
CA TRP A 37 12.87 -10.23 11.95
C TRP A 37 11.84 -11.36 11.83
N ARG A 38 12.24 -12.60 11.53
CA ARG A 38 11.30 -13.74 11.49
C ARG A 38 10.89 -14.24 12.88
N ASN A 39 11.59 -13.81 13.94
CA ASN A 39 11.32 -14.26 15.31
C ASN A 39 10.33 -13.34 16.05
N VAL A 40 9.67 -12.42 15.34
CA VAL A 40 8.65 -11.54 15.91
C VAL A 40 7.26 -12.15 15.76
N PRO A 41 6.36 -11.93 16.73
CA PRO A 41 5.01 -12.50 16.68
C PRO A 41 4.11 -11.77 15.69
N ASN A 42 4.41 -10.50 15.39
CA ASN A 42 3.58 -9.62 14.59
C ASN A 42 4.04 -9.66 13.13
N LEU A 43 3.20 -10.23 12.28
CA LEU A 43 3.38 -10.24 10.83
C LEU A 43 2.02 -10.17 10.13
N SER A 44 2.05 -9.80 8.87
CA SER A 44 0.89 -9.85 7.97
C SER A 44 1.27 -10.44 6.63
N LYS A 45 0.36 -11.23 6.07
CA LYS A 45 0.44 -11.66 4.67
C LYS A 45 -0.23 -10.63 3.79
N ILE A 46 0.50 -10.17 2.77
CA ILE A 46 0.05 -9.08 1.92
C ILE A 46 0.14 -9.49 0.45
N THR A 47 -1.00 -9.38 -0.23
CA THR A 47 -1.07 -9.41 -1.69
C THR A 47 -1.66 -8.08 -2.16
N GLN A 48 -0.99 -7.37 -3.05
CA GLN A 48 -1.50 -6.08 -3.54
C GLN A 48 -1.43 -5.97 -5.04
N PHE A 49 -2.56 -5.57 -5.62
CA PHE A 49 -2.79 -5.39 -7.04
C PHE A 49 -2.82 -3.90 -7.38
N TYR A 50 -2.21 -3.54 -8.50
CA TYR A 50 -2.19 -2.19 -9.03
C TYR A 50 -3.24 -2.08 -10.12
N LEU A 51 -4.28 -1.30 -9.85
CA LEU A 51 -5.41 -1.14 -10.74
C LEU A 51 -5.13 0.00 -11.72
N ASP A 52 -5.64 -0.14 -12.95
CA ASP A 52 -5.61 0.94 -13.93
C ASP A 52 -6.47 2.11 -13.44
N ILE A 53 -5.83 3.27 -13.26
CA ILE A 53 -6.49 4.46 -12.74
C ILE A 53 -7.51 5.02 -13.74
N ASP A 54 -7.30 4.81 -15.04
CA ASP A 54 -8.14 5.36 -16.10
C ASP A 54 -9.53 4.68 -16.16
N LEU A 55 -9.67 3.53 -15.50
CA LEU A 55 -10.94 2.80 -15.37
C LEU A 55 -11.76 3.24 -14.15
N PHE A 56 -11.26 4.17 -13.32
CA PHE A 56 -12.01 4.66 -12.17
C PHE A 56 -12.97 5.77 -12.55
N GLU A 57 -14.19 5.67 -12.02
CA GLU A 57 -15.23 6.69 -12.19
C GLU A 57 -15.82 7.06 -10.84
N ILE A 58 -16.21 8.32 -10.67
CA ILE A 58 -16.87 8.81 -9.46
C ILE A 58 -18.19 9.42 -9.86
N GLY A 59 -19.27 8.89 -9.30
CA GLY A 59 -20.62 9.35 -9.59
C GLY A 59 -21.56 9.06 -8.43
N ASN A 60 -22.50 9.96 -8.15
CA ASN A 60 -23.52 9.75 -7.12
C ASN A 60 -22.98 9.33 -5.74
N LEU A 61 -21.84 9.92 -5.31
CA LEU A 61 -21.17 9.59 -4.05
C LEU A 61 -20.73 8.12 -3.95
N GLN A 62 -20.33 7.55 -5.08
CA GLN A 62 -19.85 6.18 -5.20
C GLN A 62 -18.61 6.16 -6.11
N ILE A 63 -17.61 5.38 -5.72
CA ILE A 63 -16.47 5.02 -6.57
C ILE A 63 -16.83 3.77 -7.36
N PHE A 64 -16.56 3.81 -8.65
CA PHE A 64 -16.67 2.70 -9.59
C PHE A 64 -15.30 2.37 -10.18
N TYR A 65 -15.12 1.11 -10.55
CA TYR A 65 -14.00 0.64 -11.36
C TYR A 65 -14.57 -0.17 -12.51
N ASP A 66 -14.35 0.27 -13.75
CA ASP A 66 -14.93 -0.33 -14.95
C ASP A 66 -16.45 -0.54 -14.83
N SER A 67 -17.18 0.53 -14.49
CA SER A 67 -18.63 0.52 -14.20
C SER A 67 -19.09 -0.32 -12.99
N ILE A 68 -18.19 -1.00 -12.27
CA ILE A 68 -18.53 -1.82 -11.10
C ILE A 68 -18.47 -0.94 -9.84
N PRO A 69 -19.53 -0.88 -9.01
CA PRO A 69 -19.50 -0.11 -7.76
C PRO A 69 -18.57 -0.76 -6.74
N ILE A 70 -17.64 0.02 -6.19
CA ILE A 70 -16.62 -0.45 -5.25
C ILE A 70 -16.91 -0.01 -3.83
N VAL A 71 -16.95 1.30 -3.60
CA VAL A 71 -17.14 1.86 -2.26
C VAL A 71 -17.94 3.17 -2.31
N PRO A 72 -18.94 3.35 -1.41
CA PRO A 72 -19.60 4.64 -1.25
C PRO A 72 -18.66 5.63 -0.56
N ILE A 73 -18.77 6.90 -0.93
CA ILE A 73 -17.95 7.99 -0.40
C ILE A 73 -18.81 9.10 0.18
N SER A 74 -18.28 9.84 1.14
CA SER A 74 -18.92 11.04 1.68
C SER A 74 -18.89 12.19 0.67
N LYS A 75 -19.75 13.20 0.89
CA LYS A 75 -19.72 14.45 0.10
C LYS A 75 -18.36 15.15 0.17
N SER A 76 -17.71 15.11 1.34
CA SER A 76 -16.37 15.67 1.54
C SER A 76 -15.32 14.94 0.71
N GLU A 77 -15.28 13.61 0.75
CA GLU A 77 -14.34 12.82 -0.05
C GLU A 77 -14.56 13.07 -1.55
N ASN A 78 -15.81 13.09 -2.01
CA ASN A 78 -16.13 13.39 -3.40
C ASN A 78 -15.57 14.76 -3.84
N ILE A 79 -15.66 15.79 -2.99
CA ILE A 79 -15.10 17.12 -3.26
C ILE A 79 -13.57 17.10 -3.26
N LEU A 80 -12.94 16.33 -2.38
CA LEU A 80 -11.48 16.24 -2.30
C LEU A 80 -10.93 15.48 -3.52
N ILE A 81 -11.43 14.28 -3.78
CA ILE A 81 -10.95 13.42 -4.87
C ILE A 81 -11.14 14.11 -6.22
N SER A 82 -12.25 14.82 -6.45
CA SER A 82 -12.50 15.55 -7.70
C SER A 82 -11.55 16.73 -7.96
N LYS A 83 -10.81 17.19 -6.95
CA LYS A 83 -9.75 18.21 -7.09
C LYS A 83 -8.37 17.62 -7.33
N GLU A 84 -8.21 16.32 -7.07
CA GLU A 84 -6.94 15.63 -7.19
C GLU A 84 -6.76 15.06 -8.59
N ASN A 85 -5.51 15.12 -9.08
CA ASN A 85 -5.11 14.36 -10.25
C ASN A 85 -4.62 12.99 -9.77
N LEU A 86 -5.49 11.98 -9.77
CA LEU A 86 -5.14 10.65 -9.30
C LEU A 86 -4.04 10.03 -10.17
N SER A 87 -3.10 9.32 -9.54
CA SER A 87 -1.90 8.78 -10.21
C SER A 87 -1.69 7.29 -9.98
N SER A 88 -2.32 6.71 -8.96
CA SER A 88 -2.28 5.27 -8.73
C SER A 88 -3.49 4.81 -7.95
N ALA A 89 -3.97 3.61 -8.28
CA ALA A 89 -4.97 2.88 -7.53
C ALA A 89 -4.40 1.52 -7.12
N ARG A 90 -4.73 1.07 -5.91
CA ARG A 90 -4.24 -0.20 -5.38
C ARG A 90 -5.34 -0.92 -4.62
N LEU A 91 -5.51 -2.21 -4.88
CA LEU A 91 -6.32 -3.10 -4.05
C LEU A 91 -5.38 -4.04 -3.29
N ARG A 92 -5.35 -3.90 -1.96
CA ARG A 92 -4.45 -4.63 -1.07
C ARG A 92 -5.25 -5.58 -0.18
N PHE A 93 -4.86 -6.84 -0.17
CA PHE A 93 -5.31 -7.87 0.76
C PHE A 93 -4.26 -7.97 1.87
N ILE A 94 -4.67 -7.77 3.12
CA ILE A 94 -3.81 -7.88 4.31
C ILE A 94 -4.50 -8.85 5.25
N ASP A 95 -3.97 -10.06 5.39
CA ASP A 95 -4.60 -11.13 6.18
C ASP A 95 -6.08 -11.34 5.80
N ASP A 96 -7.02 -10.90 6.64
CA ASP A 96 -8.47 -10.97 6.45
C ASP A 96 -9.12 -9.66 5.94
N LYS A 97 -8.32 -8.61 5.73
CA LYS A 97 -8.77 -7.28 5.31
C LYS A 97 -8.50 -7.00 3.85
N ILE A 98 -9.31 -6.12 3.27
CA ILE A 98 -9.18 -5.64 1.90
C ILE A 98 -9.19 -4.12 1.94
N ILE A 99 -8.18 -3.47 1.37
CA ILE A 99 -8.04 -2.02 1.36
C ILE A 99 -7.93 -1.55 -0.09
N LEU A 100 -8.81 -0.64 -0.49
CA LEU A 100 -8.66 0.15 -1.71
C LEU A 100 -7.92 1.45 -1.35
N SER A 101 -6.82 1.75 -2.03
CA SER A 101 -6.11 3.03 -1.92
C SER A 101 -6.16 3.77 -3.25
N LEU A 102 -6.50 5.07 -3.24
CA LEU A 102 -6.34 6.00 -4.35
C LEU A 102 -5.36 7.09 -3.97
N LYS A 103 -4.31 7.30 -4.77
CA LYS A 103 -3.27 8.29 -4.50
C LYS A 103 -3.25 9.40 -5.55
N GLY A 104 -3.38 10.64 -5.09
CA GLY A 104 -3.15 11.85 -5.88
C GLY A 104 -1.70 11.92 -6.38
N LYS A 105 -1.49 12.62 -7.49
CA LYS A 105 -0.15 12.88 -8.03
C LYS A 105 0.64 13.70 -7.02
N LYS A 106 1.88 13.28 -6.75
CA LYS A 106 2.78 14.01 -5.87
C LYS A 106 3.05 15.42 -6.42
N ASN A 107 2.68 16.44 -5.66
CA ASN A 107 2.97 17.84 -5.95
C ASN A 107 3.92 18.37 -4.88
N TYR A 108 5.15 18.68 -5.27
CA TYR A 108 6.25 18.98 -4.35
C TYR A 108 6.47 17.82 -3.36
N ASP A 109 6.05 18.01 -2.11
CA ASP A 109 6.26 17.12 -0.98
C ASP A 109 4.97 16.47 -0.46
N THR A 110 3.81 16.75 -1.08
CA THR A 110 2.52 16.20 -0.65
C THR A 110 1.84 15.43 -1.77
N ALA A 111 1.13 14.37 -1.40
CA ALA A 111 0.23 13.62 -2.25
C ALA A 111 -0.96 13.22 -1.37
N MET A 112 -2.20 13.46 -1.78
CA MET A 112 -3.33 12.94 -1.02
C MET A 112 -3.44 11.42 -1.20
N GLU A 113 -3.68 10.69 -0.12
CA GLU A 113 -3.98 9.27 -0.17
C GLU A 113 -5.33 9.03 0.51
N PHE A 114 -6.20 8.32 -0.20
CA PHE A 114 -7.51 7.94 0.27
C PHE A 114 -7.55 6.43 0.40
N GLU A 115 -7.94 5.92 1.56
CA GLU A 115 -8.00 4.48 1.82
C GLU A 115 -9.37 4.06 2.34
N TRP A 116 -9.89 2.96 1.80
CA TRP A 116 -11.16 2.38 2.24
C TRP A 116 -11.00 0.90 2.52
N GLU A 117 -11.38 0.47 3.72
CA GLU A 117 -11.53 -0.95 4.04
C GLU A 117 -12.83 -1.48 3.41
N LEU A 118 -12.71 -2.54 2.61
CA LEU A 118 -13.83 -3.19 1.93
C LEU A 118 -14.21 -4.46 2.70
N SER A 119 -15.51 -4.69 2.86
CA SER A 119 -16.02 -5.89 3.54
C SER A 119 -15.86 -7.17 2.71
N GLU A 120 -15.76 -7.04 1.39
CA GLU A 120 -15.52 -8.15 0.46
C GLU A 120 -14.80 -7.64 -0.80
N LYS A 121 -14.15 -8.56 -1.54
CA LYS A 121 -13.58 -8.23 -2.85
C LYS A 121 -14.74 -7.79 -3.77
N PRO A 122 -14.66 -6.62 -4.44
CA PRO A 122 -15.70 -6.20 -5.37
C PRO A 122 -15.93 -7.24 -6.46
N ARG A 123 -17.19 -7.68 -6.60
CA ARG A 123 -17.57 -8.70 -7.57
C ARG A 123 -17.39 -8.15 -8.99
N GLY A 124 -16.72 -8.92 -9.84
CA GLY A 124 -16.51 -8.56 -11.24
C GLY A 124 -15.16 -7.90 -11.54
N ILE A 125 -14.37 -7.52 -10.53
CA ILE A 125 -12.98 -7.12 -10.78
C ILE A 125 -12.14 -8.36 -11.07
N ASN A 126 -11.71 -8.51 -12.32
CA ASN A 126 -10.65 -9.44 -12.69
C ASN A 126 -9.29 -8.86 -12.25
N LEU A 127 -8.57 -9.60 -11.41
CA LEU A 127 -7.25 -9.20 -10.91
C LEU A 127 -6.10 -9.95 -11.60
N ASP A 128 -6.42 -10.96 -12.42
CA ASP A 128 -5.42 -11.86 -13.00
C ASP A 128 -4.47 -11.13 -13.97
N ASP A 129 -4.99 -10.08 -14.59
CA ASP A 129 -4.28 -9.20 -15.53
C ASP A 129 -3.69 -7.96 -14.85
N CYS A 130 -3.90 -7.77 -13.54
CA CYS A 130 -3.32 -6.63 -12.84
C CYS A 130 -1.87 -6.95 -12.42
N PRO A 131 -0.93 -5.98 -12.54
CA PRO A 131 0.36 -6.08 -11.88
C PRO A 131 0.17 -6.27 -10.37
N PHE A 132 0.91 -7.20 -9.76
CA PHE A 132 0.80 -7.45 -8.33
C PHE A 132 2.14 -7.83 -7.69
N VAL A 133 2.18 -7.72 -6.37
CA VAL A 133 3.23 -8.31 -5.53
C VAL A 133 2.61 -9.06 -4.36
N GLU A 134 3.31 -10.10 -3.92
CA GLU A 134 2.99 -10.91 -2.74
C GLU A 134 4.18 -10.87 -1.79
N LYS A 135 3.90 -10.75 -0.49
CA LYS A 135 4.93 -10.67 0.54
C LYS A 135 4.40 -11.04 1.92
N THR A 136 5.31 -11.46 2.79
CA THR A 136 5.09 -11.47 4.24
C THR A 136 5.78 -10.26 4.85
N ARG A 137 5.02 -9.40 5.52
CA ARG A 137 5.52 -8.23 6.24
C ARG A 137 5.70 -8.56 7.71
N TYR A 138 6.90 -8.38 8.24
CA TYR A 138 7.23 -8.54 9.66
C TYR A 138 7.33 -7.18 10.33
N PHE A 139 6.74 -7.03 11.52
CA PHE A 139 6.83 -5.80 12.31
C PHE A 139 7.89 -5.98 13.39
N TRP A 140 9.11 -5.53 13.09
CA TRP A 140 10.25 -5.68 13.98
C TRP A 140 10.40 -4.47 14.90
N PRO A 141 10.43 -4.67 16.23
CA PRO A 141 10.59 -3.58 17.18
C PRO A 141 12.06 -3.12 17.23
N GLY A 142 12.31 -1.90 16.78
CA GLY A 142 13.60 -1.23 16.88
C GLY A 142 14.01 -0.93 18.31
N THR A 143 15.32 -0.90 18.56
CA THR A 143 15.89 -0.47 19.85
C THR A 143 15.67 1.01 20.11
N ASP A 144 15.50 1.80 19.04
CA ASP A 144 15.12 3.21 19.04
C ASP A 144 13.61 3.45 19.29
N GLY A 145 12.83 2.38 19.49
CA GLY A 145 11.39 2.45 19.69
C GLY A 145 10.59 2.61 18.40
N LEU A 146 11.24 2.64 17.23
CA LEU A 146 10.57 2.64 15.94
C LEU A 146 10.12 1.23 15.56
N THR A 147 9.04 1.14 14.79
CA THR A 147 8.63 -0.13 14.19
C THR A 147 9.17 -0.21 12.78
N TRP A 148 9.97 -1.23 12.52
CA TRP A 148 10.46 -1.54 11.19
C TRP A 148 9.50 -2.50 10.51
N GLU A 149 9.13 -2.20 9.27
CA GLU A 149 8.37 -3.09 8.41
C GLU A 149 9.35 -3.82 7.48
N ILE A 150 9.54 -5.13 7.68
CA ILE A 150 10.40 -5.95 6.84
C ILE A 150 9.53 -6.77 5.90
N ASP A 151 9.61 -6.46 4.61
CA ASP A 151 8.91 -7.14 3.53
C ASP A 151 9.78 -8.24 2.93
N GLU A 152 9.43 -9.50 3.20
CA GLU A 152 9.96 -10.63 2.43
C GLU A 152 9.02 -10.93 1.27
N PHE A 153 9.47 -10.66 0.04
CA PHE A 153 8.68 -10.88 -1.15
C PHE A 153 8.61 -12.36 -1.56
N GLU A 154 7.50 -12.71 -2.21
CA GLU A 154 7.16 -14.06 -2.62
C GLU A 154 7.04 -14.16 -4.16
N GLY A 155 6.75 -15.37 -4.67
CA GLY A 155 6.56 -15.61 -6.10
C GLY A 155 7.77 -15.24 -6.95
N LYS A 156 7.56 -14.43 -7.99
CA LYS A 156 8.62 -13.99 -8.92
C LYS A 156 9.65 -13.04 -8.28
N LEU A 157 9.34 -12.46 -7.12
CA LEU A 157 10.27 -11.63 -6.34
C LEU A 157 10.88 -12.39 -5.15
N ALA A 158 10.69 -13.70 -5.06
CA ALA A 158 11.23 -14.50 -3.98
C ALA A 158 12.75 -14.28 -3.82
N GLY A 159 13.15 -13.97 -2.59
CA GLY A 159 14.54 -13.64 -2.23
C GLY A 159 14.82 -12.15 -2.13
N LEU A 160 13.97 -11.28 -2.67
CA LEU A 160 14.01 -9.84 -2.37
C LEU A 160 13.48 -9.60 -0.96
N VAL A 161 14.25 -8.89 -0.14
CA VAL A 161 13.83 -8.43 1.18
C VAL A 161 14.12 -6.95 1.29
N LEU A 162 13.09 -6.17 1.61
CA LEU A 162 13.18 -4.73 1.82
C LEU A 162 12.74 -4.42 3.25
N ALA A 163 13.36 -3.43 3.87
CA ALA A 163 12.92 -2.93 5.16
C ALA A 163 12.60 -1.44 5.06
N GLU A 164 11.58 -1.04 5.79
CA GLU A 164 11.10 0.32 5.84
C GLU A 164 10.86 0.74 7.28
N VAL A 165 11.09 2.03 7.55
CA VAL A 165 10.75 2.64 8.84
C VAL A 165 10.16 4.01 8.57
N GLU A 166 8.98 4.26 9.14
CA GLU A 166 8.28 5.54 9.08
C GLU A 166 8.84 6.49 10.15
N LEU A 167 9.08 7.74 9.77
CA LEU A 167 9.59 8.79 10.64
C LEU A 167 8.56 9.89 10.84
N HIS A 168 8.60 10.51 12.01
CA HIS A 168 7.83 11.70 12.33
C HIS A 168 8.33 12.94 11.58
N ASP A 169 9.64 13.01 11.36
CA ASP A 169 10.29 14.08 10.58
C ASP A 169 11.64 13.63 10.00
N SER A 170 12.22 14.45 9.10
CA SER A 170 13.41 14.07 8.31
C SER A 170 14.71 14.07 9.11
N THR A 171 14.69 14.70 10.28
CA THR A 171 15.84 14.82 11.16
C THR A 171 15.83 13.78 12.27
N GLN A 172 14.77 12.96 12.35
CA GLN A 172 14.67 11.88 13.30
C GLN A 172 15.83 10.89 13.13
N ILE A 173 16.55 10.65 14.22
CA ILE A 173 17.63 9.67 14.25
C ILE A 173 17.01 8.27 14.24
N VAL A 174 17.58 7.40 13.42
CA VAL A 174 17.18 6.00 13.28
C VAL A 174 18.40 5.13 13.57
N GLU A 175 18.24 4.18 14.49
CA GLU A 175 19.28 3.17 14.73
C GLU A 175 19.15 2.07 13.68
N ILE A 176 20.10 2.03 12.74
CA ILE A 176 20.08 1.08 11.62
C ILE A 176 20.52 -0.31 12.12
N PRO A 177 19.66 -1.34 12.05
CA PRO A 177 20.02 -2.69 12.46
C PRO A 177 21.10 -3.30 11.57
N GLU A 178 21.92 -4.21 12.09
CA GLU A 178 23.02 -4.83 11.33
C GLU A 178 22.57 -5.58 10.06
N TRP A 179 21.33 -6.06 10.04
CA TRP A 179 20.74 -6.74 8.89
C TRP A 179 20.24 -5.78 7.79
N ALA A 180 20.06 -4.50 8.12
CA ALA A 180 19.68 -3.49 7.16
C ALA A 180 20.92 -3.06 6.37
N GLY A 181 20.90 -3.31 5.07
CA GLY A 181 21.97 -2.99 4.14
C GLY A 181 21.87 -1.57 3.60
N SER A 182 22.09 -1.43 2.29
CA SER A 182 22.10 -0.12 1.64
C SER A 182 20.74 0.56 1.68
N GLU A 183 20.74 1.85 2.01
CA GLU A 183 19.56 2.71 1.91
C GLU A 183 19.21 2.98 0.45
N ILE A 184 17.93 2.83 0.13
CA ILE A 184 17.31 3.01 -1.20
C ILE A 184 16.14 3.99 -1.18
N THR A 185 16.04 4.79 -0.11
CA THR A 185 15.05 5.85 0.05
C THR A 185 15.01 6.74 -1.20
N GLY A 186 13.80 7.01 -1.71
CA GLY A 186 13.60 7.86 -2.88
C GLY A 186 13.94 7.23 -4.24
N LEU A 187 14.41 5.98 -4.30
CA LEU A 187 14.64 5.30 -5.57
C LEU A 187 13.32 4.72 -6.12
N PRO A 188 12.74 5.27 -7.20
CA PRO A 188 11.38 4.94 -7.64
C PRO A 188 11.24 3.49 -8.13
N GLY A 189 12.33 2.91 -8.67
CA GLY A 189 12.36 1.53 -9.17
C GLY A 189 12.16 0.46 -8.10
N TRP A 190 12.32 0.82 -6.82
CA TRP A 190 12.12 -0.09 -5.68
C TRP A 190 10.80 0.15 -4.95
N SER A 191 9.91 0.95 -5.53
CA SER A 191 8.52 1.02 -5.06
C SER A 191 7.79 -0.28 -5.38
N ASN A 192 6.85 -0.67 -4.53
CA ASN A 192 6.03 -1.86 -4.78
C ASN A 192 5.30 -1.81 -6.13
N SER A 193 4.89 -0.61 -6.59
CA SER A 193 4.24 -0.44 -7.90
C SER A 193 5.21 -0.69 -9.05
N ALA A 194 6.44 -0.19 -8.95
CA ALA A 194 7.47 -0.44 -9.95
C ALA A 194 7.86 -1.92 -10.01
N LEU A 195 8.00 -2.57 -8.85
CA LEU A 195 8.27 -4.00 -8.75
C LEU A 195 7.16 -4.83 -9.41
N ALA A 196 5.89 -4.54 -9.11
CA ALA A 196 4.74 -5.22 -9.71
C ALA A 196 4.73 -5.11 -11.25
N LYS A 197 4.91 -3.90 -11.78
CA LYS A 197 4.93 -3.63 -13.23
C LYS A 197 6.10 -4.30 -13.93
N THR A 198 7.26 -4.34 -13.28
CA THR A 198 8.45 -5.03 -13.81
C THR A 198 8.21 -6.53 -13.96
N ILE A 199 7.51 -7.16 -13.01
CA ILE A 199 7.15 -8.59 -13.12
C ILE A 199 6.19 -8.86 -14.27
N GLU A 200 5.22 -7.97 -14.47
CA GLU A 200 4.22 -8.08 -15.52
C GLU A 200 4.86 -8.02 -16.91
N SER A 201 5.83 -7.13 -17.15
CA SER A 201 6.51 -7.07 -18.45
C SER A 201 7.16 -8.40 -18.83
N PHE A 202 7.63 -9.20 -17.86
CA PHE A 202 8.16 -10.54 -18.11
C PHE A 202 7.09 -11.63 -18.36
N LYS A 203 5.80 -11.30 -18.38
CA LYS A 203 4.73 -12.22 -18.84
C LYS A 203 4.47 -12.09 -20.36
N GLN A 204 4.92 -11.00 -20.99
CA GLN A 204 4.64 -10.71 -22.39
C GLN A 204 5.74 -11.19 -23.36
N ASP A 205 6.83 -11.76 -22.84
CA ASP A 205 7.92 -12.43 -23.58
C ASP A 205 7.80 -13.96 -23.49
#